data_AF-A0A962WLK8-F1
#
_entry.id   AF-A0A962WLK8-F1
#
_cell.length_a   1.000
_cell.length_b   1.000
_cell.length_c   1.000
_cell.angle_alpha   90.00
_cell.angle_beta   90.00
_cell.angle_gamma   90.00
#
_symmetry.space_group_name_H-M   'P 1'
#
loop_
_entity.id
_entity.type
_entity.pdbx_description
1 polymer ?
#
loop_
_entity_poly.entity_id
_entity_poly.type
_entity_poly.pdbx_seq_one_letter_code
_entity_poly.pdbx_strand_id
1 'polypeptide(L)'
;MKIEGFGQSAALAAGASWALPQDTSSSTHLCRPELGLYLLCEPAEPSQPGLAASARAIEIIEAEVERQMADWPSPQAPADDPAASSEEALRERLLECARLAMSAANQALVGPGALAAASHPASALLLLTHGDRAVMAHIGACRLYLYRRGELHCLSRDHTYSEAPDDPYGEPDGELGTLPLGAPTLTRGLGLHPAVLADTLVLDVMVGDFYLLCTRSLHAAVEADGDPLCDRLSGVSRRDLQHLPGELLGMLTRPATVSGSTGMQAGLVVVHAYPEPRAARREQARDAEVSLCLEALQSIALFRHLSMPELLQVLDTATLEVVAAGQTVIEEGVMSQQLYVVVDGSVAVDKGGSRLAELGPGSHFGEMSLLNARPRSASVHALEASRLLSIERGRFIALLRKDSALGMKLLWALAQVLSRRLHDTTDLLGSVAGPGGEGI
;
A
#
# COMPACT_ATOMS: atom_id res chain seq x y z
N MET A 1 5.07 7.51 19.11
CA MET A 1 4.80 8.31 17.91
C MET A 1 3.71 9.34 18.14
N LYS A 2 3.77 10.49 17.47
CA LYS A 2 2.60 11.35 17.25
C LYS A 2 2.45 11.62 15.76
N ILE A 3 1.20 11.63 15.28
CA ILE A 3 0.85 11.86 13.87
C ILE A 3 0.08 13.17 13.80
N GLU A 4 0.53 14.09 12.95
CA GLU A 4 -0.19 15.34 12.65
C GLU A 4 -0.35 15.45 11.14
N GLY A 5 -1.45 16.03 10.68
CA GLY A 5 -1.65 16.31 9.27
C GLY A 5 -2.36 17.61 9.02
N PHE A 6 -2.00 18.22 7.89
CA PHE A 6 -2.42 19.55 7.47
C PHE A 6 -2.83 19.50 6.00
N GLY A 7 -3.97 20.10 5.68
CA GLY A 7 -4.52 20.15 4.33
C GLY A 7 -4.53 21.56 3.75
N GLN A 8 -4.38 21.68 2.44
CA GLN A 8 -4.61 22.91 1.70
C GLN A 8 -5.21 22.64 0.32
N SER A 9 -6.05 23.55 -0.14
CA SER A 9 -6.67 23.51 -1.48
C SER A 9 -6.55 24.86 -2.20
N ALA A 10 -6.35 24.84 -3.51
CA ALA A 10 -6.32 26.01 -4.38
C ALA A 10 -7.14 25.78 -5.66
N ALA A 11 -7.78 26.84 -6.17
CA ALA A 11 -8.43 26.84 -7.47
C ALA A 11 -7.43 27.25 -8.57
N LEU A 12 -7.27 26.43 -9.60
CA LEU A 12 -6.42 26.72 -10.76
C LEU A 12 -7.21 27.56 -11.77
N ALA A 13 -7.14 28.89 -11.63
CA ALA A 13 -7.71 29.84 -12.57
C ALA A 13 -6.61 30.50 -13.42
N ALA A 14 -6.87 30.71 -14.72
CA ALA A 14 -5.95 31.45 -15.58
C ALA A 14 -5.87 32.93 -15.11
N GLY A 15 -4.71 33.34 -14.62
CA GLY A 15 -4.37 34.76 -14.43
C GLY A 15 -4.86 35.47 -13.16
N ALA A 16 -5.25 34.75 -12.10
CA ALA A 16 -5.66 35.39 -10.82
C ALA A 16 -4.64 35.18 -9.69
N SER A 17 -4.41 36.24 -8.91
CA SER A 17 -3.58 36.25 -7.70
C SER A 17 -4.10 35.25 -6.67
N TRP A 18 -3.19 34.43 -6.16
CA TRP A 18 -3.41 33.44 -5.11
C TRP A 18 -3.87 34.12 -3.81
N ALA A 19 -5.00 33.68 -3.26
CA ALA A 19 -5.34 33.93 -1.86
C ALA A 19 -5.46 32.55 -1.21
N LEU A 20 -4.52 32.22 -0.34
CA LEU A 20 -4.56 31.00 0.47
C LEU A 20 -5.66 31.19 1.52
N PRO A 21 -6.77 30.43 1.51
CA PRO A 21 -7.67 30.42 2.65
C PRO A 21 -6.95 29.69 3.79
N GLN A 22 -6.80 30.37 4.92
CA GLN A 22 -6.57 29.72 6.21
C GLN A 22 -7.95 29.32 6.74
N ASP A 23 -8.33 28.04 6.62
CA ASP A 23 -9.24 27.34 7.55
C ASP A 23 -9.42 25.85 7.17
N THR A 24 -9.56 25.01 8.20
CA THR A 24 -9.37 23.54 8.27
C THR A 24 -10.55 22.66 7.81
N SER A 25 -11.44 23.15 6.97
CA SER A 25 -12.30 22.28 6.15
C SER A 25 -12.64 22.99 4.84
N SER A 26 -12.30 22.35 3.73
CA SER A 26 -12.78 22.78 2.42
C SER A 26 -13.75 21.72 1.91
N SER A 27 -14.54 22.04 0.88
CA SER A 27 -15.43 21.08 0.22
C SER A 27 -14.71 19.86 -0.38
N THR A 28 -13.37 19.82 -0.32
CA THR A 28 -12.53 18.77 -0.91
C THR A 28 -11.61 18.04 0.07
N HIS A 29 -11.40 18.52 1.30
CA HIS A 29 -10.54 17.81 2.26
C HIS A 29 -10.93 18.05 3.72
N LEU A 30 -10.56 17.08 4.57
CA LEU A 30 -10.74 17.10 6.02
C LEU A 30 -9.48 16.56 6.70
N CYS A 31 -9.04 17.24 7.76
CA CYS A 31 -7.96 16.80 8.63
C CYS A 31 -8.44 16.82 10.08
N ARG A 32 -8.55 15.65 10.71
CA ARG A 32 -8.93 15.47 12.11
C ARG A 32 -7.85 14.66 12.83
N PRO A 33 -6.73 15.27 13.24
CA PRO A 33 -5.65 14.58 13.92
C PRO A 33 -6.09 13.85 15.21
N GLU A 34 -7.09 14.39 15.91
CA GLU A 34 -7.63 13.80 17.15
C GLU A 34 -8.31 12.43 16.90
N LEU A 35 -8.90 12.24 15.72
CA LEU A 35 -9.46 10.97 15.27
C LEU A 35 -8.48 10.16 14.42
N GLY A 36 -7.29 10.71 14.14
CA GLY A 36 -6.34 10.16 13.18
C GLY A 36 -6.88 10.09 11.75
N LEU A 37 -7.91 10.87 11.40
CA LEU A 37 -8.61 10.82 10.12
C LEU A 37 -8.13 11.93 9.18
N TYR A 38 -7.69 11.53 7.99
CA TYR A 38 -7.30 12.42 6.90
C TYR A 38 -8.02 12.00 5.63
N LEU A 39 -8.72 12.94 5.00
CA LEU A 39 -9.62 12.63 3.90
C LEU A 39 -9.48 13.67 2.78
N LEU A 40 -9.47 13.18 1.55
CA LEU A 40 -9.51 13.98 0.34
C LEU A 40 -10.65 13.46 -0.55
N CYS A 41 -11.56 14.34 -0.96
CA CYS A 41 -12.62 14.05 -1.91
C CYS A 41 -12.56 15.02 -3.08
N GLU A 42 -12.62 14.49 -4.30
CA GLU A 42 -12.57 15.27 -5.53
C GLU A 42 -13.74 14.90 -6.43
N PRO A 43 -14.60 15.85 -6.83
CA PRO A 43 -15.67 15.55 -7.75
C PRO A 43 -15.12 15.24 -9.15
N ALA A 44 -15.76 14.32 -9.88
CA ALA A 44 -15.38 14.01 -11.26
C ALA A 44 -15.46 15.24 -12.17
N GLU A 45 -16.43 16.12 -11.91
CA GLU A 45 -16.59 17.40 -12.58
C GLU A 45 -16.63 18.54 -11.54
N PRO A 46 -15.85 19.63 -11.72
CA PRO A 46 -15.78 20.75 -10.79
C PRO A 46 -17.00 21.67 -10.90
N SER A 47 -18.20 21.10 -10.69
CA SER A 47 -19.49 21.80 -10.66
C SER A 47 -19.96 22.01 -9.22
N GLN A 48 -20.85 22.98 -8.98
CA GLN A 48 -21.42 23.19 -7.64
C GLN A 48 -22.10 21.92 -7.07
N PRO A 49 -22.88 21.14 -7.84
CA PRO A 49 -23.42 19.87 -7.38
C PRO A 49 -22.34 18.84 -7.03
N GLY A 50 -21.26 18.75 -7.81
CA GLY A 50 -20.15 17.83 -7.53
C GLY A 50 -19.40 18.20 -6.24
N LEU A 51 -19.17 19.49 -6.01
CA LEU A 51 -18.57 19.97 -4.76
C LEU A 51 -19.48 19.70 -3.55
N ALA A 52 -20.79 19.85 -3.70
CA ALA A 52 -21.75 19.49 -2.66
C ALA A 52 -21.76 17.98 -2.37
N ALA A 53 -21.65 17.14 -3.39
CA ALA A 53 -21.52 15.68 -3.23
C ALA A 53 -20.23 15.30 -2.48
N SER A 54 -19.11 15.93 -2.81
CA SER A 54 -17.81 15.70 -2.16
C SER A 54 -17.84 16.14 -0.69
N ALA A 55 -18.38 17.34 -0.41
CA ALA A 55 -18.57 17.82 0.96
C ALA A 55 -19.48 16.88 1.77
N ARG A 56 -20.58 16.41 1.18
CA ARG A 56 -21.49 15.47 1.83
C ARG A 56 -20.82 14.12 2.14
N ALA A 57 -20.00 13.62 1.23
CA ALA A 57 -19.21 12.41 1.48
C ALA A 57 -18.26 12.61 2.66
N ILE A 58 -17.58 13.75 2.73
CA ILE A 58 -16.68 14.10 3.85
C ILE A 58 -17.42 14.08 5.19
N GLU A 59 -18.56 14.77 5.28
CA GLU A 59 -19.38 14.83 6.51
C GLU A 59 -19.79 13.43 7.01
N ILE A 60 -20.16 12.55 6.09
CA ILE A 60 -20.64 11.21 6.44
C ILE A 60 -19.50 10.30 6.85
N ILE A 61 -18.39 10.35 6.13
CA ILE A 61 -17.19 9.58 6.47
C ILE A 61 -16.72 9.98 7.86
N GLU A 62 -16.66 11.28 8.15
CA GLU A 62 -16.30 11.79 9.46
C GLU A 62 -17.21 11.26 10.56
N ALA A 63 -18.54 11.42 10.39
CA ALA A 63 -19.51 10.97 11.39
C ALA A 63 -19.52 9.45 11.58
N GLU A 64 -19.25 8.67 10.53
CA GLU A 64 -19.14 7.22 10.64
C GLU A 64 -17.87 6.82 11.40
N VAL A 65 -16.72 7.40 11.06
CA VAL A 65 -15.45 7.15 11.75
C VAL A 65 -15.55 7.51 13.23
N GLU A 66 -16.11 8.68 13.55
CA GLU A 66 -16.32 9.11 14.94
C GLU A 66 -17.21 8.12 15.71
N ARG A 67 -18.30 7.63 15.09
CA ARG A 67 -19.17 6.63 15.70
C ARG A 67 -18.47 5.31 15.94
N GLN A 68 -17.70 4.83 14.97
CA GLN A 68 -16.97 3.56 15.07
C GLN A 68 -15.84 3.64 16.10
N MET A 69 -15.20 4.80 16.24
CA MET A 69 -14.06 5.02 17.12
C MET A 69 -14.42 5.51 18.53
N ALA A 70 -15.69 5.78 18.83
CA ALA A 70 -16.14 6.33 20.11
C ALA A 70 -15.68 5.53 21.34
N ASP A 71 -15.68 4.19 21.22
CA ASP A 71 -15.31 3.27 22.30
C ASP A 71 -13.88 2.70 22.14
N TRP A 72 -13.03 3.31 21.32
CA TRP A 72 -11.70 2.79 21.07
C TRP A 72 -10.73 3.13 22.20
N PRO A 73 -9.83 2.19 22.55
CA PRO A 73 -8.77 2.49 23.50
C PRO A 73 -7.93 3.65 22.97
N SER A 74 -7.51 4.52 23.88
CA SER A 74 -6.55 5.56 23.55
C SER A 74 -5.30 4.89 22.96
N PRO A 75 -4.71 5.42 21.87
CA PRO A 75 -3.45 4.90 21.33
C PRO A 75 -2.27 4.99 22.33
N GLN A 76 -2.46 5.64 23.48
CA GLN A 76 -1.50 5.77 24.58
C GLN A 76 -1.78 4.83 25.76
N ALA A 77 -2.79 3.95 25.68
CA ALA A 77 -3.11 3.01 26.74
C ALA A 77 -1.94 2.02 26.97
N PRO A 78 -1.58 1.71 28.23
CA PRO A 78 -0.50 0.77 28.52
C PRO A 78 -0.85 -0.64 28.00
N ALA A 79 0.14 -1.33 27.43
CA ALA A 79 0.02 -2.65 26.80
C ALA A 79 -0.47 -3.80 27.71
N ASP A 80 -0.66 -3.54 29.01
CA ASP A 80 -1.15 -4.49 30.01
C ASP A 80 -2.68 -4.53 30.12
N ASP A 81 -3.41 -3.70 29.37
CA ASP A 81 -4.87 -3.73 29.34
C ASP A 81 -5.37 -4.91 28.47
N PRO A 82 -6.14 -5.87 29.01
CA PRO A 82 -6.72 -6.96 28.20
C PRO A 82 -7.69 -6.48 27.12
N ALA A 83 -8.12 -5.20 27.15
CA ALA A 83 -8.86 -4.53 26.08
C ALA A 83 -7.97 -4.03 24.92
N ALA A 84 -6.64 -4.03 25.07
CA ALA A 84 -5.69 -4.00 23.97
C ALA A 84 -5.74 -5.35 23.25
N SER A 85 -6.85 -5.56 22.53
CA SER A 85 -7.01 -6.62 21.54
C SER A 85 -5.72 -6.74 20.72
N SER A 86 -5.29 -7.97 20.45
CA SER A 86 -4.10 -8.30 19.64
C SER A 86 -3.90 -7.33 18.47
N GLU A 87 -2.64 -7.04 18.07
CA GLU A 87 -2.36 -6.15 16.93
C GLU A 87 -3.21 -6.47 15.70
N GLU A 88 -3.45 -7.77 15.46
CA GLU A 88 -4.33 -8.28 14.41
C GLU A 88 -5.78 -7.78 14.54
N ALA A 89 -6.33 -7.74 15.75
CA ALA A 89 -7.69 -7.27 15.99
C ALA A 89 -7.83 -5.74 15.91
N LEU A 90 -6.80 -4.97 16.28
CA LEU A 90 -6.77 -3.53 15.99
C LEU A 90 -6.74 -3.27 14.48
N ARG A 91 -5.93 -4.04 13.75
CA ARG A 91 -5.85 -4.00 12.28
C ARG A 91 -7.21 -4.24 11.62
N GLU A 92 -7.87 -5.35 11.97
CA GLU A 92 -9.19 -5.68 11.41
C GLU A 92 -10.23 -4.61 11.74
N ARG A 93 -10.20 -4.03 12.94
CA ARG A 93 -11.10 -2.93 13.34
C ARG A 93 -10.88 -1.65 12.52
N LEU A 94 -9.62 -1.27 12.27
CA LEU A 94 -9.29 -0.13 11.40
C LEU A 94 -9.75 -0.36 9.96
N LEU A 95 -9.47 -1.55 9.42
CA LEU A 95 -9.89 -1.94 8.08
C LEU A 95 -11.41 -1.86 7.94
N GLU A 96 -12.14 -2.44 8.88
CA GLU A 96 -13.60 -2.45 8.85
C GLU A 96 -14.17 -1.04 9.02
N CYS A 97 -13.61 -0.22 9.92
CA CYS A 97 -14.01 1.18 10.08
C CYS A 97 -13.90 1.96 8.76
N ALA A 98 -12.75 1.84 8.08
CA ALA A 98 -12.53 2.50 6.80
C ALA A 98 -13.53 2.01 5.71
N ARG A 99 -13.81 0.71 5.66
CA ARG A 99 -14.77 0.13 4.70
C ARG A 99 -16.20 0.59 4.96
N LEU A 100 -16.62 0.60 6.22
CA LEU A 100 -17.96 1.07 6.62
C LEU A 100 -18.14 2.55 6.31
N ALA A 101 -17.13 3.38 6.58
CA ALA A 101 -17.17 4.81 6.27
C ALA A 101 -17.34 5.07 4.76
N MET A 102 -16.56 4.38 3.92
CA MET A 102 -16.67 4.49 2.46
C MET A 102 -18.03 3.98 1.93
N SER A 103 -18.54 2.89 2.50
CA SER A 103 -19.85 2.34 2.15
C SER A 103 -20.98 3.28 2.53
N ALA A 104 -20.95 3.85 3.75
CA ALA A 104 -21.94 4.81 4.23
C ALA A 104 -21.98 6.07 3.36
N ALA A 105 -20.81 6.60 2.99
CA ALA A 105 -20.71 7.73 2.08
C ALA A 105 -21.36 7.44 0.73
N ASN A 106 -21.08 6.27 0.15
CA ASN A 106 -21.67 5.88 -1.13
C ASN A 106 -23.20 5.72 -1.04
N GLN A 107 -23.70 5.06 0.01
CA GLN A 107 -25.14 4.87 0.21
C GLN A 107 -25.89 6.20 0.30
N ALA A 108 -25.30 7.21 0.94
CA ALA A 108 -25.93 8.52 1.03
C ALA A 108 -25.92 9.30 -0.28
N LEU A 109 -24.97 9.05 -1.17
CA LEU A 109 -24.94 9.66 -2.50
C LEU A 109 -25.88 8.95 -3.50
N VAL A 110 -26.22 7.68 -3.28
CA VAL A 110 -27.11 6.89 -4.16
C VAL A 110 -28.55 6.77 -3.62
N GLY A 111 -28.77 6.92 -2.31
CA GLY A 111 -30.04 6.59 -1.65
C GLY A 111 -31.24 7.52 -1.94
N PRO A 112 -32.47 7.10 -1.58
CA PRO A 112 -33.68 7.91 -1.75
C PRO A 112 -33.62 9.16 -0.84
N GLY A 113 -33.47 10.34 -1.46
CA GLY A 113 -33.20 11.60 -0.76
C GLY A 113 -31.80 12.17 -1.03
N ALA A 114 -30.96 11.47 -1.81
CA ALA A 114 -29.83 12.09 -2.46
C ALA A 114 -30.34 13.35 -3.19
N LEU A 115 -29.72 14.51 -2.93
CA LEU A 115 -29.93 15.69 -3.76
C LEU A 115 -29.74 15.29 -5.25
N ALA A 116 -30.06 16.17 -6.19
CA ALA A 116 -29.66 16.02 -7.60
C ALA A 116 -28.13 15.73 -7.83
N ALA A 117 -27.34 15.59 -6.76
CA ALA A 117 -26.04 14.94 -6.63
C ALA A 117 -25.94 13.46 -7.07
N ALA A 118 -27.05 12.72 -7.22
CA ALA A 118 -27.03 11.34 -7.75
C ALA A 118 -26.47 11.21 -9.19
N SER A 119 -26.15 12.34 -9.84
CA SER A 119 -25.52 12.41 -11.16
C SER A 119 -24.05 12.86 -11.14
N HIS A 120 -23.44 13.03 -9.95
CA HIS A 120 -22.10 13.61 -9.81
C HIS A 120 -21.18 12.70 -8.98
N PRO A 121 -20.49 11.74 -9.62
CA PRO A 121 -19.57 10.85 -8.93
C PRO A 121 -18.37 11.61 -8.35
N ALA A 122 -17.83 11.12 -7.24
CA ALA A 122 -16.66 11.68 -6.59
C ALA A 122 -15.59 10.60 -6.33
N SER A 123 -14.34 11.01 -6.46
CA SER A 123 -13.19 10.28 -5.93
C SER A 123 -13.05 10.56 -4.44
N ALA A 124 -12.65 9.56 -3.67
CA ALA A 124 -12.40 9.69 -2.25
C ALA A 124 -11.15 8.88 -1.86
N LEU A 125 -10.29 9.50 -1.08
CA LEU A 125 -9.08 8.92 -0.53
C LEU A 125 -9.04 9.21 0.97
N LEU A 126 -9.17 8.16 1.75
CA LEU A 126 -9.14 8.17 3.20
C LEU A 126 -7.84 7.55 3.69
N LEU A 127 -7.17 8.21 4.63
CA LEU A 127 -6.09 7.67 5.44
C LEU A 127 -6.51 7.77 6.90
N LEU A 128 -6.71 6.62 7.53
CA LEU A 128 -7.06 6.51 8.94
C LEU A 128 -5.87 5.98 9.72
N THR A 129 -5.49 6.65 10.80
CA THR A 129 -4.32 6.33 11.61
C THR A 129 -4.73 6.07 13.05
N HIS A 130 -4.18 5.02 13.68
CA HIS A 130 -4.32 4.77 15.11
C HIS A 130 -3.08 4.06 15.62
N GLY A 131 -2.41 4.68 16.60
CA GLY A 131 -1.13 4.19 17.11
C GLY A 131 -0.04 4.23 16.02
N ASP A 132 0.50 3.06 15.69
CA ASP A 132 1.52 2.85 14.66
C ASP A 132 1.00 2.16 13.41
N ARG A 133 -0.33 2.05 13.27
CA ARG A 133 -0.98 1.49 12.10
C ARG A 133 -1.74 2.57 11.36
N ALA A 134 -1.77 2.46 10.05
CA ALA A 134 -2.64 3.25 9.20
C ALA A 134 -3.36 2.35 8.19
N VAL A 135 -4.56 2.76 7.80
CA VAL A 135 -5.32 2.14 6.73
C VAL A 135 -5.66 3.20 5.70
N MET A 136 -5.24 2.95 4.46
CA MET A 136 -5.73 3.66 3.30
C MET A 136 -7.02 2.98 2.82
N ALA A 137 -8.05 3.77 2.51
CA ALA A 137 -9.17 3.35 1.69
C ALA A 137 -9.34 4.32 0.51
N HIS A 138 -9.33 3.79 -0.69
CA HIS A 138 -9.26 4.58 -1.92
C HIS A 138 -10.35 4.19 -2.92
N ILE A 139 -10.96 5.20 -3.52
CA ILE A 139 -11.76 5.06 -4.74
C ILE A 139 -11.62 6.27 -5.66
N GLY A 140 -11.47 6.01 -6.94
CA GLY A 140 -11.50 7.04 -7.98
C GLY A 140 -10.10 7.41 -8.41
N ALA A 141 -9.82 8.70 -8.54
CA ALA A 141 -8.58 9.19 -9.13
C ALA A 141 -7.79 10.13 -8.20
N CYS A 142 -7.98 10.08 -6.89
CA CYS A 142 -7.07 10.72 -5.95
C CYS A 142 -5.89 9.78 -5.66
N ARG A 143 -4.68 10.30 -5.39
CA ARG A 143 -3.51 9.45 -5.10
C ARG A 143 -2.94 9.68 -3.71
N LEU A 144 -2.50 8.58 -3.09
CA LEU A 144 -1.69 8.58 -1.88
C LEU A 144 -0.24 8.31 -2.26
N TYR A 145 0.66 9.18 -1.83
CA TYR A 145 2.10 8.95 -1.89
C TYR A 145 2.67 8.81 -0.48
N LEU A 146 3.63 7.92 -0.31
CA LEU A 146 4.43 7.75 0.90
C LEU A 146 5.87 8.15 0.58
N TYR A 147 6.35 9.19 1.24
CA TYR A 147 7.77 9.50 1.29
C TYR A 147 8.39 8.82 2.51
N ARG A 148 9.39 7.98 2.25
CA ARG A 148 10.09 7.19 3.26
C ARG A 148 11.55 7.05 2.87
N ARG A 149 12.45 7.43 3.78
CA ARG A 149 13.92 7.31 3.62
C ARG A 149 14.49 7.93 2.33
N GLY A 150 13.92 9.05 1.87
CA GLY A 150 14.40 9.76 0.67
C GLY A 150 13.73 9.34 -0.63
N GLU A 151 12.86 8.33 -0.60
CA GLU A 151 12.13 7.87 -1.77
C GLU A 151 10.64 8.17 -1.64
N LEU A 152 10.00 8.52 -2.76
CA LEU A 152 8.58 8.75 -2.86
C LEU A 152 7.90 7.59 -3.58
N HIS A 153 6.93 6.94 -2.94
CA HIS A 153 6.22 5.78 -3.45
C HIS A 153 4.73 6.08 -3.61
N CYS A 154 4.16 5.83 -4.79
CA CYS A 154 2.70 5.86 -4.98
C CYS A 154 2.06 4.59 -4.40
N LEU A 155 1.08 4.75 -3.50
CA LEU A 155 0.42 3.65 -2.77
C LEU A 155 -0.97 3.28 -3.33
N SER A 156 -1.59 4.15 -4.11
CA SER A 156 -2.92 3.96 -4.70
C SER A 156 -2.84 3.80 -6.22
N ARG A 157 -3.83 3.13 -6.83
CA ARG A 157 -3.96 3.01 -8.28
C ARG A 157 -5.27 3.63 -8.74
N ASP A 158 -5.22 4.42 -9.81
CA ASP A 158 -6.41 5.11 -10.31
C ASP A 158 -7.48 4.13 -10.79
N HIS A 159 -8.73 4.44 -10.47
CA HIS A 159 -9.93 3.79 -10.98
C HIS A 159 -10.50 4.60 -12.15
N THR A 160 -9.66 4.84 -13.14
CA THR A 160 -10.01 5.53 -14.38
C THR A 160 -9.80 4.63 -15.57
N TYR A 161 -10.66 4.75 -16.57
CA TYR A 161 -10.40 4.25 -17.90
C TYR A 161 -9.66 5.35 -18.67
N SER A 162 -8.45 5.04 -19.11
CA SER A 162 -7.74 5.81 -20.13
C SER A 162 -7.60 4.91 -21.35
N GLU A 163 -7.99 5.39 -22.54
CA GLU A 163 -7.51 4.82 -23.80
C GLU A 163 -6.00 5.05 -23.85
N ALA A 164 -5.21 4.13 -23.30
CA ALA A 164 -3.76 4.18 -23.43
C ALA A 164 -3.36 3.34 -24.66
N PRO A 165 -2.62 3.91 -25.63
CA PRO A 165 -1.84 3.12 -26.56
C PRO A 165 -0.76 2.39 -25.76
N ASP A 166 -0.47 1.14 -26.11
CA ASP A 166 0.58 0.29 -25.52
C ASP A 166 0.19 -0.54 -24.29
N ASP A 167 -0.78 -1.44 -24.45
CA ASP A 167 -0.70 -2.75 -23.80
C ASP A 167 0.23 -3.65 -24.64
N PRO A 168 1.44 -4.02 -24.17
CA PRO A 168 2.33 -4.91 -24.91
C PRO A 168 1.84 -6.37 -24.98
N TYR A 169 0.75 -6.72 -24.29
CA TYR A 169 0.15 -8.06 -24.24
C TYR A 169 -1.33 -8.12 -24.63
N GLY A 170 -1.96 -6.99 -24.93
CA GLY A 170 -3.36 -6.91 -25.33
C GLY A 170 -3.51 -6.99 -26.83
N GLU A 171 -4.27 -7.96 -27.33
CA GLU A 171 -4.79 -7.83 -28.70
C GLU A 171 -5.68 -6.58 -28.74
N PRO A 172 -5.65 -5.79 -29.82
CA PRO A 172 -6.54 -4.65 -29.97
C PRO A 172 -7.97 -5.20 -30.05
N ASP A 173 -8.71 -5.12 -28.94
CA ASP A 173 -10.12 -5.47 -28.89
C ASP A 173 -10.86 -4.60 -29.91
N GLY A 174 -11.17 -5.21 -31.06
CA GLY A 174 -12.10 -4.67 -32.02
C GLY A 174 -13.51 -4.69 -31.43
N GLU A 175 -14.22 -3.58 -31.61
CA GLU A 175 -15.65 -3.40 -31.33
C GLU A 175 -16.10 -2.87 -29.95
N LEU A 176 -15.38 -1.91 -29.38
CA LEU A 176 -16.01 -0.92 -28.47
C LEU A 176 -15.86 0.47 -29.05
N GLY A 177 -16.99 1.06 -29.43
CA GLY A 177 -17.07 2.31 -30.17
C GLY A 177 -16.35 3.46 -29.49
N THR A 178 -15.64 4.24 -30.30
CA THR A 178 -15.02 5.52 -29.99
C THR A 178 -15.92 6.40 -29.12
N LEU A 179 -15.64 6.48 -27.81
CA LEU A 179 -16.24 7.47 -26.93
C LEU A 179 -15.48 8.80 -27.10
N PRO A 180 -16.18 9.93 -27.23
CA PRO A 180 -15.53 11.22 -27.42
C PRO A 180 -14.93 11.70 -26.09
N LEU A 181 -13.76 12.33 -26.18
CA LEU A 181 -13.07 13.24 -25.23
C LEU A 181 -11.98 12.60 -24.36
N GLY A 182 -10.74 13.04 -24.61
CA GLY A 182 -9.50 12.63 -23.97
C GLY A 182 -9.31 13.05 -22.50
N ALA A 183 -10.33 12.89 -21.66
CA ALA A 183 -10.19 12.95 -20.21
C ALA A 183 -10.51 11.57 -19.61
N PRO A 184 -9.62 10.95 -18.80
CA PRO A 184 -9.90 9.67 -18.17
C PRO A 184 -11.23 9.64 -17.42
N THR A 185 -12.09 8.68 -17.76
CA THR A 185 -13.43 8.50 -17.17
C THR A 185 -13.34 7.61 -15.93
N LEU A 186 -13.96 7.98 -14.82
CA LEU A 186 -13.96 7.14 -13.62
C LEU A 186 -14.66 5.79 -13.88
N THR A 187 -13.99 4.69 -13.59
CA THR A 187 -14.58 3.33 -13.59
C THR A 187 -15.11 2.96 -12.21
N ARG A 188 -14.60 3.57 -11.14
CA ARG A 188 -15.13 3.45 -9.78
C ARG A 188 -15.13 4.84 -9.13
N GLY A 189 -16.22 5.20 -8.46
CA GLY A 189 -16.38 6.45 -7.73
C GLY A 189 -17.53 6.36 -6.73
N LEU A 190 -17.49 7.16 -5.67
CA LEU A 190 -18.63 7.30 -4.77
C LEU A 190 -19.81 7.90 -5.54
N GLY A 191 -21.00 7.33 -5.37
CA GLY A 191 -22.21 7.74 -6.08
C GLY A 191 -22.33 7.18 -7.51
N LEU A 192 -21.31 6.48 -8.02
CA LEU A 192 -21.33 5.92 -9.39
C LEU A 192 -22.12 4.61 -9.46
N HIS A 193 -22.01 3.76 -8.43
CA HIS A 193 -22.67 2.47 -8.35
C HIS A 193 -23.39 2.28 -6.99
N PRO A 194 -24.47 1.49 -6.93
CA PRO A 194 -25.20 1.25 -5.68
C PRO A 194 -24.35 0.62 -4.58
N ALA A 195 -23.40 -0.23 -4.96
CA ALA A 195 -22.43 -0.83 -4.07
C ALA A 195 -21.03 -0.42 -4.50
N VAL A 196 -20.18 -0.18 -3.51
CA VAL A 196 -18.81 0.26 -3.72
C VAL A 196 -17.85 -0.64 -2.97
N LEU A 197 -16.73 -0.99 -3.61
CA LEU A 197 -15.60 -1.64 -2.97
C LEU A 197 -14.40 -0.69 -3.09
N ALA A 198 -14.03 -0.10 -1.95
CA ALA A 198 -12.83 0.72 -1.86
C ALA A 198 -11.60 -0.20 -1.80
N ASP A 199 -10.55 0.18 -2.51
CA ASP A 199 -9.26 -0.49 -2.43
C ASP A 199 -8.62 -0.12 -1.08
N THR A 200 -8.18 -1.12 -0.33
CA THR A 200 -7.67 -0.94 1.04
C THR A 200 -6.25 -1.44 1.17
N LEU A 201 -5.42 -0.65 1.85
CA LEU A 201 -4.03 -0.97 2.14
C LEU A 201 -3.73 -0.68 3.61
N VAL A 202 -3.23 -1.69 4.32
CA VAL A 202 -2.75 -1.55 5.69
C VAL A 202 -1.28 -1.15 5.65
N LEU A 203 -0.90 -0.21 6.51
CA LEU A 203 0.41 0.41 6.54
C LEU A 203 0.94 0.40 7.98
N ASP A 204 2.22 0.08 8.12
CA ASP A 204 2.99 0.45 9.31
C ASP A 204 3.46 1.88 9.18
N VAL A 205 3.12 2.70 10.17
CA VAL A 205 3.53 4.10 10.26
C VAL A 205 4.87 4.14 10.98
N MET A 206 5.88 4.70 10.31
CA MET A 206 7.23 4.85 10.87
C MET A 206 7.54 6.32 11.14
N VAL A 207 8.44 6.54 12.09
CA VAL A 207 8.92 7.90 12.38
C VAL A 207 9.63 8.46 11.16
N GLY A 208 9.24 9.67 10.76
CA GLY A 208 9.80 10.38 9.61
C GLY A 208 9.00 10.19 8.32
N ASP A 209 8.00 9.31 8.30
CA ASP A 209 7.13 9.13 7.14
C ASP A 209 6.35 10.40 6.84
N PHE A 210 6.19 10.69 5.55
CA PHE A 210 5.24 11.66 5.05
C PHE A 210 4.25 10.98 4.13
N TYR A 211 2.95 11.18 4.38
CA TYR A 211 1.88 10.75 3.49
C TYR A 211 1.29 11.97 2.79
N LEU A 212 1.27 11.95 1.47
CA LEU A 212 0.75 13.02 0.63
C LEU A 212 -0.53 12.52 -0.07
N LEU A 213 -1.68 13.07 0.30
CA LEU A 213 -2.94 12.80 -0.39
C LEU A 213 -3.15 13.93 -1.42
N CYS A 214 -3.21 13.56 -2.70
CA CYS A 214 -3.23 14.49 -3.82
C CYS A 214 -4.46 14.30 -4.70
N THR A 215 -5.05 15.40 -5.17
CA THR A 215 -6.06 15.39 -6.23
C THR A 215 -5.44 14.99 -7.57
N ARG A 216 -6.27 14.53 -8.50
CA ARG A 216 -5.87 14.09 -9.84
C ARG A 216 -5.03 15.13 -10.59
N SER A 217 -5.39 16.40 -10.44
CA SER A 217 -4.71 17.54 -11.05
C SER A 217 -3.22 17.67 -10.68
N LEU A 218 -2.79 17.05 -9.58
CA LEU A 218 -1.41 17.17 -9.07
C LEU A 218 -0.52 15.96 -9.40
N HIS A 219 -1.07 14.84 -9.86
CA HIS A 219 -0.33 13.59 -10.00
C HIS A 219 0.89 13.70 -10.91
N ALA A 220 0.69 14.26 -12.11
CA ALA A 220 1.75 14.41 -13.10
C ALA A 220 2.88 15.31 -12.59
N ALA A 221 2.55 16.35 -11.80
CA ALA A 221 3.53 17.23 -11.19
C ALA A 221 4.30 16.50 -10.08
N VAL A 222 3.62 15.70 -9.25
CA VAL A 222 4.28 14.94 -8.18
C VAL A 222 5.26 13.91 -8.75
N GLU A 223 4.90 13.28 -9.88
CA GLU A 223 5.75 12.29 -10.55
C GLU A 223 6.89 12.94 -11.34
N ALA A 224 6.68 14.12 -11.92
CA ALA A 224 7.72 14.86 -12.63
C ALA A 224 8.72 15.55 -11.68
N ASP A 225 8.24 16.11 -10.56
CA ASP A 225 9.03 16.85 -9.58
C ASP A 225 9.39 16.00 -8.34
N GLY A 226 9.47 14.67 -8.49
CA GLY A 226 9.75 13.73 -7.41
C GLY A 226 11.04 14.05 -6.63
N ASP A 227 12.15 14.30 -7.33
CA ASP A 227 13.45 14.60 -6.70
C ASP A 227 13.41 15.93 -5.88
N PRO A 228 12.93 17.07 -6.44
CA PRO A 228 12.72 18.30 -5.67
C PRO A 228 11.80 18.14 -4.45
N LEU A 229 10.75 17.31 -4.56
CA LEU A 229 9.86 17.02 -3.44
C LEU A 229 10.61 16.27 -2.34
N CYS A 230 11.37 15.23 -2.70
CA CYS A 230 12.17 14.46 -1.76
C CYS A 230 13.17 15.36 -1.02
N ASP A 231 13.86 16.25 -1.74
CA ASP A 231 14.78 17.22 -1.13
C ASP A 231 14.06 18.13 -0.13
N ARG A 232 12.88 18.65 -0.48
CA ARG A 232 12.11 19.53 0.41
C ARG A 232 11.60 18.82 1.66
N LEU A 233 11.18 17.56 1.51
CA LEU A 233 10.71 16.71 2.60
C LEU A 233 11.86 16.26 3.51
N SER A 234 13.08 16.15 2.96
CA SER A 234 14.29 15.90 3.73
C SER A 234 14.64 17.13 4.60
N GLY A 235 14.51 17.00 5.92
CA GLY A 235 14.90 18.05 6.88
C GLY A 235 13.80 19.04 7.28
N VAL A 236 12.52 18.73 7.04
CA VAL A 236 11.41 19.52 7.57
C VAL A 236 11.36 19.44 9.10
N SER A 237 11.32 20.60 9.77
CA SER A 237 11.09 20.68 11.21
C SER A 237 9.60 20.71 11.53
N ARG A 238 9.20 20.25 12.73
CA ARG A 238 7.79 20.24 13.17
C ARG A 238 7.07 21.59 13.02
N ARG A 239 7.79 22.71 13.20
CA ARG A 239 7.24 24.07 13.06
C ARG A 239 6.84 24.42 11.63
N ASP A 240 7.45 23.77 10.65
CA ASP A 240 7.24 24.05 9.23
C ASP A 240 6.09 23.21 8.66
N LEU A 241 5.65 22.16 9.36
CA LEU A 241 4.59 21.25 8.89
C LEU A 241 3.27 21.98 8.59
N GLN A 242 2.96 23.04 9.34
CA GLN A 242 1.74 23.84 9.11
C GLN A 242 1.77 24.63 7.79
N HIS A 243 2.95 24.97 7.28
CA HIS A 243 3.13 25.73 6.04
C HIS A 243 3.48 24.83 4.84
N LEU A 244 3.96 23.61 5.12
CA LEU A 244 4.41 22.65 4.13
C LEU A 244 3.38 22.34 3.04
N PRO A 245 2.08 22.08 3.32
CA PRO A 245 1.09 21.83 2.26
C PRO A 245 1.02 22.99 1.24
N GLY A 246 1.12 24.23 1.69
CA GLY A 246 1.07 25.41 0.81
C GLY A 246 2.31 25.63 -0.02
N GLU A 247 3.47 25.38 0.58
CA GLU A 247 4.74 25.39 -0.14
C GLU A 247 4.76 24.33 -1.24
N LEU A 248 4.41 23.09 -0.91
CA LEU A 248 4.36 21.97 -1.85
C LEU A 248 3.32 22.19 -2.94
N LEU A 249 2.11 22.65 -2.57
CA LEU A 249 1.08 22.99 -3.55
C LEU A 249 1.55 24.11 -4.49
N GLY A 250 2.24 25.12 -3.97
CA GLY A 250 2.86 26.17 -4.78
C GLY A 250 3.94 25.65 -5.73
N MET A 251 4.78 24.70 -5.28
CA MET A 251 5.79 24.06 -6.13
C MET A 251 5.15 23.27 -7.27
N LEU A 252 4.14 22.44 -6.95
CA LEU A 252 3.51 21.52 -7.90
C LEU A 252 2.59 22.22 -8.92
N THR A 253 2.02 23.37 -8.55
CA THR A 253 1.11 24.12 -9.44
C THR A 253 1.83 25.14 -10.32
N ARG A 254 3.07 25.52 -9.98
CA ARG A 254 3.91 26.42 -10.80
C ARG A 254 4.08 25.95 -12.26
N PRO A 255 4.44 24.68 -12.54
CA PRO A 255 4.59 24.20 -13.92
C PRO A 255 3.25 23.99 -14.66
N ALA A 256 2.15 23.72 -13.94
CA ALA A 256 0.82 23.49 -14.52
C ALA A 256 0.21 24.73 -15.23
N THR A 257 0.77 25.93 -14.98
CA THR A 257 0.34 27.19 -15.61
C THR A 257 0.60 27.26 -17.12
N VAL A 258 1.39 26.34 -17.70
CA VAL A 258 1.72 26.33 -19.13
C VAL A 258 0.69 25.54 -19.97
N SER A 259 -0.10 24.65 -19.35
CA SER A 259 -1.02 23.76 -20.08
C SER A 259 -2.47 23.94 -19.69
N GLY A 260 -3.08 25.07 -20.11
CA GLY A 260 -4.50 25.20 -20.50
C GLY A 260 -5.64 24.68 -19.60
N SER A 261 -5.40 24.14 -18.41
CA SER A 261 -6.42 23.50 -17.57
C SER A 261 -7.12 24.55 -16.71
N THR A 262 -8.03 25.30 -17.31
CA THR A 262 -8.90 26.23 -16.60
C THR A 262 -9.91 25.48 -15.71
N GLY A 263 -9.90 25.72 -14.40
CA GLY A 263 -10.96 25.31 -13.48
C GLY A 263 -10.71 24.07 -12.61
N MET A 264 -9.49 23.48 -12.64
CA MET A 264 -9.15 22.36 -11.76
C MET A 264 -8.97 22.84 -10.30
N GLN A 265 -9.51 22.09 -9.34
CA GLN A 265 -9.14 22.25 -7.94
C GLN A 265 -7.93 21.35 -7.65
N ALA A 266 -6.95 21.90 -6.94
CA ALA A 266 -5.78 21.18 -6.48
C ALA A 266 -5.83 21.10 -4.96
N GLY A 267 -5.82 19.88 -4.42
CA GLY A 267 -5.85 19.62 -2.98
C GLY A 267 -4.68 18.74 -2.57
N LEU A 268 -4.01 19.13 -1.50
CA LEU A 268 -2.90 18.39 -0.91
C LEU A 268 -3.12 18.28 0.61
N VAL A 269 -3.13 17.05 1.12
CA VAL A 269 -3.04 16.79 2.57
C VAL A 269 -1.70 16.13 2.85
N VAL A 270 -0.96 16.71 3.78
CA VAL A 270 0.32 16.17 4.24
C VAL A 270 0.14 15.65 5.66
N VAL A 271 0.41 14.37 5.87
CA VAL A 271 0.42 13.73 7.18
C VAL A 271 1.84 13.32 7.51
N HIS A 272 2.31 13.65 8.70
CA HIS A 272 3.66 13.37 9.15
C HIS A 272 3.67 12.66 10.50
N ALA A 273 4.44 11.58 10.58
CA ALA A 273 4.68 10.85 11.81
C ALA A 273 6.04 11.25 12.41
N TYR A 274 6.06 11.72 13.65
CA TYR A 274 7.28 12.17 14.32
C TYR A 274 7.45 11.54 15.70
N PRO A 275 8.70 11.45 16.20
CA PRO A 275 8.99 10.66 17.39
C PRO A 275 8.45 11.35 18.64
N GLU A 276 7.86 10.58 19.54
CA GLU A 276 7.59 11.07 20.90
C GLU A 276 8.80 10.84 21.82
N PRO A 277 9.14 11.79 22.71
CA PRO A 277 10.32 11.69 23.58
C PRO A 277 10.33 10.47 24.52
N ARG A 278 9.17 9.85 24.79
CA ARG A 278 9.00 8.76 25.77
C ARG A 278 8.96 7.35 25.18
N ALA A 279 8.85 7.18 23.85
CA ALA A 279 8.63 5.88 23.19
C ALA A 279 9.77 5.42 22.26
N ALA A 280 10.88 6.17 22.19
CA ALA A 280 11.86 6.04 21.11
C ALA A 280 12.48 4.64 20.89
N ARG A 281 12.75 3.85 21.94
CA ARG A 281 13.49 2.57 21.76
C ARG A 281 12.67 1.43 21.15
N ARG A 282 11.39 1.29 21.50
CA ARG A 282 10.54 0.20 20.94
C ARG A 282 10.14 0.53 19.50
N GLU A 283 9.81 1.79 19.26
CA GLU A 283 9.46 2.32 17.94
C GLU A 283 10.63 2.15 16.96
N GLN A 284 11.84 2.52 17.37
CA GLN A 284 13.05 2.32 16.55
C GLN A 284 13.35 0.85 16.21
N ALA A 285 13.13 -0.07 17.15
CA ALA A 285 13.37 -1.49 16.91
C ALA A 285 12.39 -2.06 15.88
N ARG A 286 11.10 -1.69 15.97
CA ARG A 286 10.07 -2.10 15.02
C ARG A 286 10.28 -1.46 13.64
N ASP A 287 10.60 -0.18 13.58
CA ASP A 287 10.90 0.53 12.33
C ASP A 287 12.07 -0.13 11.59
N ALA A 288 13.13 -0.49 12.33
CA ALA A 288 14.27 -1.22 11.78
C ALA A 288 13.87 -2.61 11.28
N GLU A 289 12.98 -3.31 11.98
CA GLU A 289 12.50 -4.64 11.61
C GLU A 289 11.63 -4.62 10.35
N VAL A 290 10.63 -3.74 10.27
CA VAL A 290 9.79 -3.58 9.07
C VAL A 290 10.64 -3.23 7.86
N SER A 291 11.60 -2.33 8.03
CA SER A 291 12.49 -1.92 6.95
C SER A 291 13.36 -3.07 6.46
N LEU A 292 13.95 -3.84 7.39
CA LEU A 292 14.75 -5.02 7.04
C LEU A 292 13.92 -6.07 6.29
N CYS A 293 12.67 -6.28 6.71
CA CYS A 293 11.74 -7.16 6.02
C CYS A 293 11.43 -6.69 4.59
N LEU A 294 11.19 -5.40 4.37
CA LEU A 294 10.94 -4.84 3.04
C LEU A 294 12.17 -4.98 2.13
N GLU A 295 13.37 -4.69 2.65
CA GLU A 295 14.64 -4.85 1.94
C GLU A 295 14.86 -6.32 1.54
N ALA A 296 14.61 -7.26 2.46
CA ALA A 296 14.67 -8.69 2.19
C ALA A 296 13.68 -9.11 1.10
N LEU A 297 12.42 -8.68 1.17
CA LEU A 297 11.42 -8.97 0.14
C LEU A 297 11.85 -8.43 -1.24
N GLN A 298 12.34 -7.19 -1.33
CA GLN A 298 12.79 -6.60 -2.60
C GLN A 298 13.95 -7.37 -3.25
N SER A 299 14.84 -7.96 -2.45
CA SER A 299 15.98 -8.73 -2.96
C SER A 299 15.59 -10.12 -3.53
N ILE A 300 14.41 -10.63 -3.20
CA ILE A 300 13.98 -11.99 -3.54
C ILE A 300 13.40 -12.07 -4.94
N ALA A 301 13.84 -13.05 -5.73
CA ALA A 301 13.36 -13.27 -7.10
C ALA A 301 11.83 -13.39 -7.23
N LEU A 302 11.14 -13.86 -6.18
CA LEU A 302 9.68 -13.98 -6.13
C LEU A 302 8.97 -12.61 -6.00
N PHE A 303 9.59 -11.63 -5.34
CA PHE A 303 8.95 -10.36 -4.95
C PHE A 303 9.64 -9.12 -5.54
N ARG A 304 10.80 -9.25 -6.20
CA ARG A 304 11.61 -8.13 -6.73
C ARG A 304 10.92 -7.20 -7.74
N HIS A 305 9.80 -7.62 -8.34
CA HIS A 305 9.04 -6.84 -9.31
C HIS A 305 7.75 -6.24 -8.72
N LEU A 306 7.57 -6.38 -7.41
CA LEU A 306 6.43 -5.81 -6.73
C LEU A 306 6.66 -4.34 -6.43
N SER A 307 5.63 -3.53 -6.59
CA SER A 307 5.62 -2.14 -6.16
C SER A 307 5.59 -2.05 -4.62
N MET A 308 5.89 -0.88 -4.05
CA MET A 308 5.80 -0.67 -2.61
C MET A 308 4.44 -1.06 -2.00
N PRO A 309 3.27 -0.65 -2.55
CA PRO A 309 1.99 -1.11 -2.00
C PRO A 309 1.80 -2.63 -2.12
N GLU A 310 2.30 -3.27 -3.18
CA GLU A 310 2.25 -4.73 -3.33
C GLU A 310 3.15 -5.44 -2.29
N LEU A 311 4.35 -4.90 -2.02
CA LEU A 311 5.26 -5.39 -0.98
C LEU A 311 4.66 -5.26 0.42
N LEU A 312 3.99 -4.14 0.72
CA LEU A 312 3.30 -3.92 1.99
C LEU A 312 2.15 -4.91 2.17
N GLN A 313 1.41 -5.26 1.11
CA GLN A 313 0.40 -6.32 1.17
C GLN A 313 1.02 -7.70 1.45
N VAL A 314 2.17 -8.01 0.85
CA VAL A 314 2.89 -9.26 1.13
C VAL A 314 3.36 -9.30 2.59
N LEU A 315 3.92 -8.19 3.09
CA LEU A 315 4.39 -8.09 4.46
C LEU A 315 3.24 -8.25 5.47
N ASP A 316 2.09 -7.62 5.23
CA ASP A 316 0.87 -7.78 6.04
C ASP A 316 0.31 -9.21 6.01
N THR A 317 0.66 -9.98 4.98
CA THR A 317 0.27 -11.39 4.83
C THR A 317 1.25 -12.31 5.58
N ALA A 318 2.47 -11.87 5.86
CA ALA A 318 3.56 -12.66 6.42
C ALA A 318 3.64 -12.56 7.96
N THR A 319 4.25 -13.56 8.58
CA THR A 319 4.58 -13.58 10.00
C THR A 319 6.10 -13.63 10.17
N LEU A 320 6.65 -12.76 11.02
CA LEU A 320 8.07 -12.84 11.37
C LEU A 320 8.31 -13.90 12.44
N GLU A 321 9.20 -14.84 12.15
CA GLU A 321 9.61 -15.93 13.03
C GLU A 321 11.09 -15.81 13.38
N VAL A 322 11.42 -15.86 14.67
CA VAL A 322 12.79 -15.91 15.16
C VAL A 322 13.14 -17.36 15.50
N VAL A 323 14.18 -17.89 14.86
CA VAL A 323 14.61 -19.28 15.03
C VAL A 323 16.03 -19.33 15.60
N ALA A 324 16.25 -20.21 16.58
CA ALA A 324 17.55 -20.38 17.20
C ALA A 324 18.50 -21.20 16.31
N ALA A 325 19.81 -21.03 16.49
CA ALA A 325 20.80 -21.86 15.81
C ALA A 325 20.54 -23.36 16.06
N GLY A 326 20.56 -24.16 14.99
CA GLY A 326 20.26 -25.59 15.02
C GLY A 326 18.77 -25.95 15.06
N GLN A 327 17.85 -24.96 15.13
CA GLN A 327 16.42 -25.23 15.13
C GLN A 327 15.95 -25.70 13.75
N THR A 328 15.16 -26.78 13.72
CA THR A 328 14.47 -27.26 12.51
C THR A 328 13.28 -26.36 12.18
N VAL A 329 13.28 -25.80 10.97
CA VAL A 329 12.21 -24.96 10.42
C VAL A 329 11.24 -25.79 9.59
N ILE A 330 11.79 -26.71 8.79
CA ILE A 330 11.03 -27.65 7.97
C ILE A 330 11.59 -29.03 8.20
N GLU A 331 10.72 -30.02 8.36
CA GLU A 331 11.10 -31.43 8.44
C GLU A 331 10.66 -32.18 7.18
N GLU A 332 11.59 -32.91 6.56
CA GLU A 332 11.34 -33.76 5.40
C GLU A 332 10.20 -34.75 5.68
N GLY A 333 9.29 -34.92 4.71
CA GLY A 333 8.16 -35.85 4.83
C GLY A 333 6.98 -35.31 5.64
N VAL A 334 7.13 -34.19 6.37
CA VAL A 334 6.04 -33.58 7.14
C VAL A 334 5.13 -32.76 6.24
N MET A 335 3.84 -32.74 6.56
CA MET A 335 2.88 -31.84 5.92
C MET A 335 2.95 -30.46 6.56
N SER A 336 3.43 -29.47 5.81
CA SER A 336 3.27 -28.06 6.15
C SER A 336 3.16 -27.22 4.88
N GLN A 337 2.44 -26.11 4.97
CA GLN A 337 2.04 -25.31 3.80
C GLN A 337 2.43 -23.83 3.98
N GLN A 338 3.72 -23.61 4.23
CA GLN A 338 4.31 -22.28 4.32
C GLN A 338 5.47 -22.11 3.35
N LEU A 339 5.55 -20.93 2.75
CA LEU A 339 6.76 -20.39 2.15
C LEU A 339 7.53 -19.62 3.22
N TYR A 340 8.85 -19.72 3.20
CA TYR A 340 9.73 -18.95 4.07
C TYR A 340 10.68 -18.09 3.25
N VAL A 341 10.98 -16.93 3.82
CA VAL A 341 11.92 -15.94 3.32
C VAL A 341 12.96 -15.70 4.40
N VAL A 342 14.24 -15.76 4.04
CA VAL A 342 15.33 -15.45 4.97
C VAL A 342 15.53 -13.93 4.99
N VAL A 343 15.21 -13.32 6.13
CA VAL A 343 15.42 -11.87 6.36
C VAL A 343 16.83 -11.62 6.89
N ASP A 344 17.27 -12.46 7.82
CA ASP A 344 18.57 -12.34 8.48
C ASP A 344 19.04 -13.73 8.98
N GLY A 345 20.35 -13.90 9.08
CA GLY A 345 20.98 -15.18 9.40
C GLY A 345 21.07 -16.14 8.21
N SER A 346 21.22 -17.43 8.49
CA SER A 346 21.44 -18.46 7.47
C SER A 346 20.83 -19.80 7.85
N VAL A 347 20.43 -20.52 6.81
CA VAL A 347 19.60 -21.70 6.90
C VAL A 347 20.14 -22.73 5.91
N ALA A 348 20.10 -24.01 6.26
CA ALA A 348 20.57 -25.06 5.38
C ALA A 348 19.47 -26.04 5.00
N VAL A 349 19.55 -26.50 3.75
CA VAL A 349 18.59 -27.42 3.14
C VAL A 349 19.25 -28.79 2.99
N ASP A 350 18.69 -29.80 3.64
CA ASP A 350 19.18 -31.16 3.64
C ASP A 350 18.13 -32.14 3.11
N LYS A 351 18.56 -33.14 2.34
CA LYS A 351 17.69 -34.22 1.87
C LYS A 351 18.36 -35.55 2.04
N GLY A 352 17.68 -36.51 2.67
CA GLY A 352 18.25 -37.84 2.92
C GLY A 352 19.61 -37.80 3.63
N GLY A 353 19.82 -36.83 4.53
CA GLY A 353 21.07 -36.65 5.28
C GLY A 353 22.22 -35.97 4.54
N SER A 354 22.01 -35.50 3.30
CA SER A 354 23.01 -34.77 2.52
C SER A 354 22.63 -33.29 2.36
N ARG A 355 23.61 -32.39 2.54
CA ARG A 355 23.46 -30.94 2.32
C ARG A 355 23.27 -30.65 0.83
N LEU A 356 22.15 -30.02 0.49
CA LEU A 356 21.84 -29.57 -0.87
C LEU A 356 22.23 -28.11 -1.10
N ALA A 357 21.95 -27.23 -0.13
CA ALA A 357 22.20 -25.81 -0.25
C ALA A 357 22.28 -25.12 1.12
N GLU A 358 22.95 -23.98 1.16
CA GLU A 358 22.90 -23.02 2.26
C GLU A 358 22.33 -21.71 1.72
N LEU A 359 21.37 -21.14 2.45
CA LEU A 359 20.58 -19.99 2.04
C LEU A 359 20.75 -18.89 3.08
N GLY A 360 21.15 -17.71 2.62
CA GLY A 360 21.28 -16.50 3.43
C GLY A 360 20.16 -15.48 3.13
N PRO A 361 20.30 -14.23 3.63
CA PRO A 361 19.32 -13.18 3.43
C PRO A 361 18.99 -12.95 1.96
N GLY A 362 17.72 -12.67 1.65
CA GLY A 362 17.24 -12.53 0.27
C GLY A 362 17.00 -13.84 -0.48
N SER A 363 17.11 -14.98 0.23
CA SER A 363 16.72 -16.30 -0.27
C SER A 363 15.33 -16.69 0.23
N HIS A 364 14.71 -17.67 -0.44
CA HIS A 364 13.42 -18.24 -0.05
C HIS A 364 13.38 -19.76 -0.27
N PHE A 365 12.53 -20.44 0.50
CA PHE A 365 12.36 -21.89 0.46
C PHE A 365 10.95 -22.34 0.86
N GLY A 366 10.58 -23.56 0.46
CA GLY A 366 9.27 -24.14 0.78
C GLY A 366 8.16 -23.74 -0.19
N GLU A 367 8.49 -23.09 -1.30
CA GLU A 367 7.58 -22.60 -2.33
C GLU A 367 6.75 -23.71 -2.98
N MET A 368 7.30 -24.92 -3.06
CA MET A 368 6.59 -26.09 -3.62
C MET A 368 5.30 -26.42 -2.85
N SER A 369 5.27 -26.14 -1.54
CA SER A 369 4.09 -26.38 -0.69
C SER A 369 2.93 -25.41 -0.96
N LEU A 370 3.22 -24.25 -1.57
CA LEU A 370 2.19 -23.31 -1.99
C LEU A 370 1.39 -23.87 -3.17
N LEU A 371 2.08 -24.52 -4.10
CA LEU A 371 1.50 -25.07 -5.33
C LEU A 371 0.86 -26.44 -5.13
N ASN A 372 1.59 -27.33 -4.45
CA ASN A 372 1.20 -28.72 -4.30
C ASN A 372 1.03 -29.05 -2.81
N ALA A 373 -0.12 -29.62 -2.44
CA ALA A 373 -0.36 -30.15 -1.09
C ALA A 373 0.35 -31.50 -0.88
N ARG A 374 1.67 -31.50 -1.04
CA ARG A 374 2.55 -32.67 -0.88
C ARG A 374 3.41 -32.52 0.38
N PRO A 375 3.91 -33.64 0.95
CA PRO A 375 4.84 -33.55 2.07
C PRO A 375 6.14 -32.86 1.64
N ARG A 376 6.85 -32.27 2.60
CA ARG A 376 8.08 -31.52 2.37
C ARG A 376 9.17 -32.42 1.77
N SER A 377 9.87 -31.91 0.76
CA SER A 377 10.85 -32.65 -0.03
C SER A 377 12.26 -32.70 0.56
N ALA A 378 12.52 -31.87 1.56
CA ALA A 378 13.80 -31.69 2.23
C ALA A 378 13.56 -31.08 3.62
N SER A 379 14.48 -31.31 4.55
CA SER A 379 14.54 -30.63 5.83
C SER A 379 15.25 -29.29 5.69
N VAL A 380 14.89 -28.33 6.53
CA VAL A 380 15.55 -27.04 6.63
C VAL A 380 15.82 -26.73 8.09
N HIS A 381 17.07 -26.39 8.43
CA HIS A 381 17.45 -26.00 9.78
C HIS A 381 18.29 -24.73 9.79
N ALA A 382 18.17 -23.96 10.86
CA ALA A 382 18.95 -22.75 11.04
C ALA A 382 20.42 -23.08 11.35
N LEU A 383 21.36 -22.45 10.65
CA LEU A 383 22.79 -22.57 10.93
C LEU A 383 23.22 -21.64 12.07
N GLU A 384 22.53 -20.52 12.19
CA GLU A 384 22.70 -19.51 13.23
C GLU A 384 21.34 -18.96 13.66
N ALA A 385 21.31 -18.07 14.66
CA ALA A 385 20.09 -17.37 15.02
C ALA A 385 19.58 -16.58 13.80
N SER A 386 18.38 -16.90 13.32
CA SER A 386 17.87 -16.40 12.05
C SER A 386 16.48 -15.80 12.21
N ARG A 387 16.14 -14.88 11.31
CA ARG A 387 14.82 -14.26 11.21
C ARG A 387 14.20 -14.60 9.87
N LEU A 388 13.00 -15.17 9.91
CA LEU A 388 12.31 -15.70 8.73
C LEU A 388 10.93 -15.06 8.61
N LEU A 389 10.56 -14.60 7.41
CA LEU A 389 9.15 -14.31 7.12
C LEU A 389 8.49 -15.59 6.64
N SER A 390 7.42 -16.02 7.30
CA SER A 390 6.60 -17.14 6.89
C SER A 390 5.28 -16.67 6.27
N ILE A 391 4.91 -17.26 5.15
CA ILE A 391 3.64 -16.98 4.48
C ILE A 391 2.90 -18.31 4.33
N GLU A 392 1.79 -18.43 5.05
CA GLU A 392 0.91 -19.58 4.94
C GLU A 392 0.21 -19.59 3.57
N ARG A 393 0.06 -20.77 2.98
CA ARG A 393 -0.62 -20.97 1.70
C ARG A 393 -2.02 -20.37 1.67
N GLY A 394 -2.81 -20.52 2.74
CA GLY A 394 -4.16 -19.94 2.81
C GLY A 394 -4.13 -18.43 2.61
N ARG A 395 -3.25 -17.74 3.35
CA ARG A 395 -3.04 -16.28 3.25
C ARG A 395 -2.46 -15.88 1.88
N PHE A 396 -1.51 -16.66 1.34
CA PHE A 396 -0.97 -16.44 -0.02
C PHE A 396 -2.07 -16.53 -1.10
N ILE A 397 -2.90 -17.57 -1.08
CA ILE A 397 -4.00 -17.72 -2.05
C ILE A 397 -5.05 -16.61 -1.89
N ALA A 398 -5.33 -16.18 -0.67
CA ALA A 398 -6.21 -15.04 -0.42
C ALA A 398 -5.65 -13.76 -1.04
N LEU A 399 -4.34 -13.51 -0.91
CA LEU A 399 -3.65 -12.38 -1.53
C LEU A 399 -3.78 -12.41 -3.06
N LEU A 400 -3.54 -13.55 -3.70
CA LEU A 400 -3.68 -13.70 -5.17
C LEU A 400 -5.10 -13.41 -5.67
N ARG A 401 -6.12 -13.72 -4.86
CA ARG A 401 -7.54 -13.48 -5.19
C ARG A 401 -7.95 -12.04 -4.95
N LYS A 402 -7.37 -11.39 -3.96
CA LYS A 402 -7.70 -10.01 -3.57
C LYS A 402 -7.22 -9.01 -4.64
N ASP A 403 -6.02 -9.21 -5.18
CA ASP A 403 -5.44 -8.37 -6.23
C ASP A 403 -4.93 -9.26 -7.37
N SER A 404 -5.65 -9.26 -8.49
CA SER A 404 -5.34 -10.10 -9.65
C SER A 404 -4.05 -9.69 -10.36
N ALA A 405 -3.69 -8.40 -10.33
CA ALA A 405 -2.46 -7.90 -10.94
C ALA A 405 -1.24 -8.35 -10.12
N LEU A 406 -1.30 -8.18 -8.80
CA LEU A 406 -0.33 -8.75 -7.88
C LEU A 406 -0.25 -10.28 -8.03
N GLY A 407 -1.41 -10.93 -8.10
CA GLY A 407 -1.52 -12.37 -8.27
C GLY A 407 -0.80 -12.88 -9.51
N MET A 408 -0.98 -12.19 -10.64
CA MET A 408 -0.30 -12.52 -11.89
C MET A 408 1.22 -12.37 -11.76
N LYS A 409 1.71 -11.26 -11.19
CA LYS A 409 3.15 -11.02 -10.98
C LYS A 409 3.77 -12.13 -10.13
N LEU A 410 3.12 -12.50 -9.03
CA LEU A 410 3.59 -13.54 -8.12
C LEU A 410 3.60 -14.93 -8.78
N LEU A 411 2.53 -15.31 -9.48
CA LEU A 411 2.46 -16.58 -10.20
C LEU A 411 3.50 -16.67 -11.32
N TRP A 412 3.70 -15.58 -12.05
CA TRP A 412 4.73 -15.48 -13.09
C TRP A 412 6.14 -15.59 -12.52
N ALA A 413 6.43 -14.86 -11.44
CA ALA A 413 7.72 -14.93 -10.76
C ALA A 413 7.99 -16.34 -10.21
N LEU A 414 6.98 -17.00 -9.64
CA LEU A 414 7.07 -18.37 -9.16
C LEU A 414 7.34 -19.36 -10.31
N ALA A 415 6.64 -19.21 -11.44
CA ALA A 415 6.88 -20.03 -12.64
C ALA A 415 8.32 -19.89 -13.15
N GLN A 416 8.86 -18.66 -13.19
CA GLN A 416 10.25 -18.42 -13.57
C GLN A 416 11.27 -19.03 -12.59
N VAL A 417 11.02 -18.94 -11.28
CA VAL A 417 11.89 -19.53 -10.25
C VAL A 417 11.91 -21.05 -10.38
N LEU A 418 10.75 -21.69 -10.53
CA LEU A 418 10.67 -23.14 -10.67
C LEU A 418 11.28 -23.62 -11.98
N SER A 419 11.09 -22.88 -13.07
CA SER A 419 11.73 -23.19 -14.35
C SER A 419 13.26 -23.12 -14.25
N ARG A 420 13.83 -22.09 -13.60
CA ARG A 420 15.28 -22.00 -13.34
C ARG A 420 15.77 -23.18 -12.50
N ARG A 421 15.14 -23.45 -11.36
CA ARG A 421 15.54 -24.55 -10.47
C ARG A 421 15.49 -25.92 -11.16
N LEU A 422 14.51 -26.15 -12.03
CA LEU A 422 14.41 -27.38 -12.82
C LEU A 422 15.57 -27.51 -13.82
N HIS A 423 15.93 -26.40 -14.47
CA HIS A 423 17.08 -26.37 -15.38
C HIS A 423 18.38 -26.63 -14.63
N ASP A 424 18.63 -25.92 -13.52
CA ASP A 424 19.82 -26.10 -12.67
C ASP A 424 19.95 -27.56 -12.19
N THR A 425 18.84 -28.18 -11.77
CA THR A 425 18.82 -29.58 -11.34
C THR A 425 19.16 -30.53 -12.49
N THR A 426 18.65 -30.23 -13.69
CA THR A 426 18.87 -31.05 -14.89
C THR A 426 20.33 -30.95 -15.35
N ASP A 427 20.91 -29.76 -15.30
CA ASP A 427 22.32 -29.52 -15.65
C ASP A 427 23.27 -30.21 -14.66
N LEU A 428 22.96 -30.14 -13.36
CA LEU A 428 23.69 -30.87 -12.32
C LEU A 428 23.66 -32.39 -12.57
N LEU A 429 22.48 -32.95 -12.87
CA LEU A 429 22.36 -34.38 -13.20
C LEU A 429 23.13 -34.75 -14.49
N GLY A 430 23.11 -33.88 -15.50
CA GLY A 430 23.87 -34.06 -16.75
C GLY A 430 25.38 -34.06 -16.52
N SER A 431 25.88 -33.20 -15.62
CA SER A 431 27.30 -33.13 -15.26
C SER A 431 27.81 -34.34 -14.48
N VAL A 432 26.94 -35.01 -13.72
CA VAL A 432 27.25 -36.25 -12.98
C VAL A 432 27.21 -37.48 -13.90
N ALA A 433 26.55 -37.39 -15.06
CA ALA A 433 26.25 -38.52 -15.93
C ALA A 433 27.18 -38.71 -17.15
N GLY A 434 28.36 -38.07 -17.25
CA GLY A 434 29.29 -38.34 -18.36
C GLY A 434 30.79 -38.14 -18.08
N PRO A 435 31.72 -38.83 -18.79
CA PRO A 435 31.69 -40.18 -19.37
C PRO A 435 32.60 -41.13 -18.57
N GLY A 436 32.03 -42.05 -17.79
CA GLY A 436 32.75 -43.03 -16.97
C GLY A 436 32.47 -44.48 -17.35
N GLY A 437 32.24 -44.75 -18.63
CA GLY A 437 31.80 -46.06 -19.12
C GLY A 437 32.44 -46.49 -20.44
N GLU A 438 33.76 -46.46 -20.53
CA GLU A 438 34.50 -47.31 -21.50
C GLU A 438 35.65 -48.02 -20.77
N GLY A 439 35.61 -49.36 -20.82
CA GLY A 439 36.75 -50.22 -20.48
C GLY A 439 36.55 -51.12 -19.25
N ILE A 440 36.06 -52.34 -19.47
CA ILE A 440 36.72 -53.63 -19.17
C ILE A 440 36.14 -54.68 -20.12
#